data_AF-A0A969Y360-F1
#
_entry.id   AF-A0A969Y360-F1
#
_cell.length_a   1.000
_cell.length_b   1.000
_cell.length_c   1.000
_cell.angle_alpha   90.00
_cell.angle_beta   90.00
_cell.angle_gamma   90.00
#
_symmetry.space_group_name_H-M   'P 1'
#
loop_
_entity.id
_entity.type
_entity.pdbx_description
1 polymer ?
#
loop_
_entity_poly.entity_id
_entity_poly.type
_entity_poly.pdbx_seq_one_letter_code
_entity_poly.pdbx_strand_id
1 'polypeptide(L)' 'MKTTDEVLDLAIQAEKDSIRYYEKLAQETRLAKTREVAQRLIKEEKTHIEALQNMRDA' A
#
# COMPACT_ATOMS: atom_id res chain seq x y z
N MET A 1 0.97 24.32 8.13
CA MET A 1 -0.04 23.30 8.48
C MET A 1 -0.33 22.54 7.20
N LYS A 2 -0.30 21.21 7.20
CA LYS A 2 -0.61 20.46 5.98
C LYS A 2 -2.10 20.55 5.68
N THR A 3 -2.48 20.70 4.40
CA THR A 3 -3.88 20.59 3.98
C THR A 3 -4.35 19.14 4.06
N THR A 4 -5.67 18.92 4.03
CA THR A 4 -6.23 17.57 3.94
C THR A 4 -5.68 16.82 2.73
N ASP A 5 -5.60 17.49 1.58
CA ASP A 5 -5.07 16.92 0.33
C ASP A 5 -3.60 16.49 0.47
N GLU A 6 -2.76 17.31 1.11
CA GLU A 6 -1.36 16.96 1.38
C GLU A 6 -1.21 15.75 2.33
N VAL A 7 -2.16 15.57 3.25
CA VAL A 7 -2.20 14.39 4.14
C VAL A 7 -2.65 13.14 3.37
N LEU A 8 -3.64 13.28 2.49
CA LEU A 8 -4.11 12.18 1.64
C LEU A 8 -3.04 11.76 0.63
N ASP A 9 -2.34 12.70 0.01
CA ASP A 9 -1.22 12.42 -0.88
C ASP A 9 -0.08 11.69 -0.16
N LEU A 10 0.22 12.09 1.08
CA LEU A 10 1.20 11.38 1.91
C LEU A 10 0.74 9.95 2.24
N ALA A 11 -0.54 9.75 2.57
CA ALA A 11 -1.08 8.44 2.88
C ALA A 11 -1.04 7.51 1.65
N ILE A 12 -1.47 7.99 0.48
CA ILE A 12 -1.40 7.25 -0.79
C ILE A 12 0.04 6.85 -1.11
N GLN A 13 0.99 7.77 -0.89
CA GLN A 13 2.40 7.49 -1.10
C GLN A 13 2.92 6.42 -0.13
N ALA A 14 2.51 6.47 1.14
CA ALA A 14 2.87 5.45 2.13
C ALA A 14 2.37 4.06 1.72
N GLU A 15 1.14 3.94 1.21
CA GLU A 15 0.63 2.64 0.73
C GLU A 15 1.39 2.13 -0.50
N LYS A 16 1.78 3.03 -1.43
CA LYS A 16 2.63 2.65 -2.57
C LYS A 16 4.01 2.14 -2.13
N ASP A 17 4.57 2.73 -1.07
CA ASP A 17 5.83 2.28 -0.48
C ASP A 17 5.68 0.90 0.20
N SER A 18 4.58 0.68 0.93
CA SER A 18 4.23 -0.63 1.51
C SER A 18 4.11 -1.72 0.44
N ILE A 19 3.43 -1.44 -0.67
CA ILE A 19 3.33 -2.37 -1.82
C ILE A 19 4.71 -2.75 -2.34
N ARG A 20 5.58 -1.75 -2.61
CA ARG A 20 6.95 -2.02 -3.08
C ARG A 20 7.73 -2.91 -2.11
N TYR A 21 7.59 -2.67 -0.82
CA TYR A 21 8.21 -3.48 0.22
C TYR A 21 7.72 -4.93 0.19
N TYR A 22 6.40 -5.14 0.14
CA TYR A 22 5.81 -6.47 0.13
C TYR A 22 6.07 -7.23 -1.18
N GLU A 23 6.13 -6.53 -2.32
CA GLU A 23 6.54 -7.13 -3.60
C GLU A 23 7.95 -7.69 -3.52
N LYS A 24 8.89 -6.91 -2.97
CA LYS A 24 10.27 -7.36 -2.73
C LYS A 24 10.30 -8.55 -1.76
N LEU A 25 9.57 -8.48 -0.65
CA LEU A 25 9.48 -9.57 0.33
C LEU A 25 8.95 -10.88 -0.30
N ALA A 26 7.91 -10.79 -1.14
CA ALA A 26 7.32 -11.93 -1.82
C ALA A 26 8.29 -12.58 -2.83
N GLN A 27 9.12 -11.77 -3.49
CA GLN A 27 10.13 -12.22 -4.46
C GLN A 27 11.34 -12.86 -3.77
N GLU A 28 11.82 -12.29 -2.66
CA GLU A 28 13.07 -12.71 -2.02
C GLU A 28 12.88 -13.85 -1.01
N THR A 29 11.68 -14.01 -0.45
CA THR A 29 11.43 -15.05 0.56
C THR A 29 11.43 -16.47 -0.03
N ARG A 30 12.06 -17.40 0.72
CA ARG A 30 12.03 -18.85 0.45
C ARG A 30 10.83 -19.55 1.09
N LEU A 31 10.13 -18.89 2.00
CA LEU A 31 9.01 -19.46 2.74
C LEU A 31 7.69 -19.19 2.02
N ALA A 32 7.00 -20.26 1.60
CA ALA A 32 5.72 -20.16 0.89
C ALA A 32 4.68 -19.36 1.68
N LYS A 33 4.60 -19.58 3.01
CA LYS A 33 3.69 -18.86 3.91
C LYS A 33 3.94 -17.34 3.91
N THR A 34 5.21 -16.92 3.93
CA THR A 34 5.57 -15.50 3.89
C THR A 34 5.18 -14.87 2.56
N ARG A 35 5.39 -15.58 1.44
CA ARG A 35 4.96 -15.11 0.11
C ARG A 35 3.45 -14.94 0.03
N GLU A 36 2.68 -15.90 0.54
CA GLU A 36 1.22 -15.84 0.60
C GLU A 36 0.74 -14.62 1.41
N VAL A 37 1.32 -14.40 2.60
CA VAL A 37 0.97 -13.25 3.44
C VAL A 37 1.33 -11.92 2.75
N ALA A 38 2.52 -11.81 2.15
CA ALA A 38 2.92 -10.60 1.43
C ALA A 38 1.98 -10.31 0.24
N GLN A 39 1.58 -11.34 -0.51
CA GLN A 39 0.61 -11.19 -1.61
C GLN A 39 -0.78 -10.74 -1.12
N ARG A 40 -1.22 -11.19 0.05
CA ARG A 40 -2.46 -10.71 0.67
C ARG A 40 -2.36 -9.25 1.05
N LEU A 41 -1.26 -8.84 1.71
CA LEU A 41 -1.04 -7.44 2.11
C LEU A 41 -0.99 -6.51 0.90
N ILE A 42 -0.33 -6.90 -0.20
CA ILE A 42 -0.34 -6.12 -1.45
C ILE A 42 -1.77 -5.85 -1.96
N LYS A 43 -2.69 -6.81 -1.83
CA LYS A 43 -4.09 -6.62 -2.24
C LYS A 43 -4.84 -5.68 -1.30
N GLU A 44 -4.58 -5.77 -0.01
CA GLU A 44 -5.14 -4.88 1.01
C GLU A 44 -4.70 -3.43 0.76
N GLU A 45 -3.40 -3.17 0.56
CA GLU A 45 -2.91 -1.80 0.31
C GLU A 45 -3.44 -1.19 -1.00
N LYS A 46 -3.68 -2.01 -2.04
CA LYS A 46 -4.34 -1.52 -3.26
C LYS A 46 -5.76 -1.03 -2.98
N THR A 47 -6.48 -1.72 -2.10
CA THR A 47 -7.83 -1.31 -1.68
C THR A 47 -7.78 -0.02 -0.86
N HIS A 48 -6.77 0.13 0.00
CA HIS A 48 -6.55 1.38 0.75
C HIS A 48 -6.25 2.56 -0.18
N ILE A 49 -5.40 2.37 -1.21
CA ILE A 49 -5.12 3.40 -2.21
C ILE A 49 -6.40 3.84 -2.91
N GLU A 50 -7.24 2.91 -3.37
CA GLU A 50 -8.51 3.24 -4.03
C GLU A 50 -9.43 4.06 -3.10
N ALA A 51 -9.53 3.67 -1.83
CA ALA A 51 -10.32 4.41 -0.85
C ALA A 51 -9.78 5.83 -0.60
N LEU A 52 -8.47 5.98 -0.43
CA LEU A 52 -7.81 7.27 -0.21
C LEU A 52 -7.91 8.18 -1.44
N GLN A 53 -7.78 7.60 -2.64
CA GLN A 53 -7.93 8.33 -3.90
C GLN A 53 -9.37 8.87 -4.05
N ASN A 54 -10.37 8.04 -3.73
CA ASN A 54 -11.77 8.47 -3.72
C ASN A 54 -12.04 9.61 -2.71
N MET A 55 -11.38 9.60 -1.55
CA MET A 55 -11.49 10.69 -0.57
C MET A 55 -10.82 11.98 -1.02
N ARG A 56 -9.73 11.88 -1.79
CA ARG A 56 -8.96 13.01 -2.30
C ARG A 56 -9.65 13.71 -3.47
N ASP A 57 -10.32 12.93 -4.31
CA ASP A 57 -10.95 13.42 -5.53
C ASP A 57 -12.42 13.85 -5.31
N ALA A 58 -12.92 13.75 -4.07
CA ALA A 58 -14.25 14.18 -3.64
C ALA A 58 -14.28 15.66 -3.22
#